data_AF-A0A8S0RSJ1-F1
#
_entry.id   AF-A0A8S0RSJ1-F1
#
_cell.length_a   1.000
_cell.length_b   1.000
_cell.length_c   1.000
_cell.angle_alpha   90.00
_cell.angle_beta   90.00
_cell.angle_gamma   90.00
#
_symmetry.space_group_name_H-M   'P 1'
#
loop_
_entity.id
_entity.type
_entity.pdbx_description
1 polymer ?
#
loop_
_entity_poly.entity_id
_entity_poly.type
_entity_poly.pdbx_seq_one_letter_code
_entity_poly.pdbx_strand_id
1 'polypeptide(L)' 'MQKLPEADQFLPNIKVLMLLVSQLIDDPMPTLGELRRLTVLKLLANSYNKKKIVCPRKAFTKLRVLKLWMFKFLKE' A
#
# COMPACT_ATOMS: atom_id res chain seq x y z
N MET A 1 6.82 11.62 -8.76
CA MET A 1 5.90 10.49 -8.56
C MET A 1 6.65 9.21 -8.92
N GLN A 2 6.44 8.10 -8.20
CA GLN A 2 7.23 6.87 -8.38
C GLN A 2 6.33 5.66 -8.68
N LYS A 3 6.88 4.64 -9.32
CA LYS A 3 6.23 3.33 -9.47
C LYS A 3 6.60 2.44 -8.27
N LEU A 4 5.66 1.60 -7.87
CA LEU A 4 5.91 0.57 -6.85
C LEU A 4 6.78 -0.54 -7.47
N PRO A 5 7.76 -1.10 -6.74
CA PRO A 5 8.46 -2.32 -7.15
C PRO A 5 7.48 -3.47 -7.42
N GLU A 6 7.88 -4.43 -8.24
CA GLU A 6 7.10 -5.67 -8.46
C GLU A 6 7.12 -6.55 -7.20
N ALA A 7 6.17 -7.48 -7.07
CA ALA A 7 5.98 -8.26 -5.84
C ALA A 7 7.18 -9.17 -5.50
N ASP A 8 7.90 -9.63 -6.52
CA ASP A 8 9.11 -10.46 -6.42
C ASP A 8 10.35 -9.67 -5.97
N GLN A 9 10.33 -8.34 -6.12
CA GLN A 9 11.38 -7.43 -5.65
C GLN A 9 11.28 -7.16 -4.13
N PHE A 10 10.21 -7.61 -3.48
CA PHE A 10 10.07 -7.58 -2.03
C PHE A 10 10.64 -8.83 -1.37
N LEU A 11 11.09 -8.69 -0.11
CA LEU A 11 11.50 -9.86 0.67
C LEU A 11 10.31 -10.82 0.83
N PRO A 12 10.52 -12.15 0.68
CA PRO A 12 9.43 -13.14 0.60
C PRO A 12 8.58 -13.24 1.88
N ASN A 13 9.07 -12.70 3.00
CA ASN A 13 8.44 -12.82 4.31
C ASN A 13 8.14 -11.50 5.00
N ILE A 14 7.98 -10.40 4.24
CA ILE A 14 7.60 -9.11 4.80
C ILE A 14 6.28 -9.24 5.56
N LYS A 15 6.32 -8.85 6.83
CA LYS A 15 5.16 -8.78 7.71
C LYS A 15 4.63 -7.37 7.91
N VAL A 16 5.52 -6.37 7.82
CA VAL A 16 5.20 -4.97 8.06
C VAL A 16 5.74 -4.17 6.90
N LEU A 17 4.88 -3.41 6.23
CA LEU A 17 5.26 -2.48 5.18
C LEU A 17 4.70 -1.10 5.48
N MET A 18 5.56 -0.09 5.35
CA MET A 18 5.19 1.31 5.48
C MET A 18 5.64 2.05 4.22
N LEU A 19 4.68 2.71 3.57
CA LEU A 19 4.92 3.62 2.46
C LEU A 19 4.67 5.04 2.97
N LEU A 20 5.68 5.90 2.84
CA LEU A 20 5.68 7.27 3.36
C LEU A 20 6.17 8.21 2.25
N VAL A 21 5.39 9.25 1.92
CA VAL A 21 5.71 10.25 0.88
C VAL A 21 6.10 9.66 -0.48
N SER A 22 5.70 8.41 -0.76
CA SER A 22 6.06 7.70 -1.99
C SER A 22 5.44 8.30 -3.25
N GLN A 23 4.31 9.01 -3.12
CA GLN A 23 3.59 9.65 -4.23
C GLN A 23 3.41 8.70 -5.43
N LEU A 24 2.90 7.49 -5.13
CA LEU A 24 2.76 6.42 -6.10
C LEU A 24 1.83 6.85 -7.24
N ILE A 25 2.25 6.56 -8.46
CA ILE A 25 1.49 6.85 -9.67
C ILE A 25 0.32 5.89 -9.77
N ASP A 26 0.56 4.60 -9.53
CA ASP A 26 -0.43 3.54 -9.72
C ASP A 26 -0.95 3.03 -8.38
N ASP A 27 -2.13 2.40 -8.42
CA ASP A 27 -2.73 1.80 -7.23
C ASP A 27 -1.79 0.70 -6.70
N PRO A 28 -1.31 0.81 -5.45
CA PRO A 28 -0.39 -0.19 -4.90
C PRO A 28 -1.06 -1.52 -4.56
N MET A 29 -2.39 -1.57 -4.42
CA MET A 29 -3.08 -2.74 -3.86
C MET A 29 -2.95 -4.04 -4.66
N PRO A 30 -2.87 -4.05 -6.00
CA PRO A 30 -2.57 -5.25 -6.77
C PRO A 30 -1.28 -5.93 -6.32
N THR A 31 -0.16 -5.20 -6.35
CA THR A 31 1.16 -5.72 -5.98
C THR A 31 1.26 -6.03 -4.49
N LEU A 32 0.80 -5.11 -3.64
CA LEU A 32 0.84 -5.32 -2.18
C LEU A 32 -0.04 -6.50 -1.75
N GLY A 33 -1.09 -6.79 -2.51
CA GLY A 33 -1.99 -7.91 -2.29
C GLY A 33 -1.34 -9.28 -2.49
N GLU A 34 -0.26 -9.35 -3.28
CA GLU A 34 0.53 -10.56 -3.53
C GLU A 34 1.44 -10.93 -2.35
N LEU A 35 1.70 -9.98 -1.44
CA LEU A 35 2.54 -10.18 -0.25
C LEU A 35 1.80 -11.03 0.79
N ARG A 36 1.81 -12.35 0.60
CA ARG A 36 1.01 -13.33 1.39
C ARG A 36 1.31 -13.36 2.90
N ARG A 37 2.45 -12.83 3.34
CA ARG A 37 2.84 -12.76 4.75
C ARG A 37 2.65 -11.37 5.37
N LEU A 38 2.18 -10.40 4.60
CA LEU A 38 1.95 -9.04 5.07
C LEU A 38 0.83 -9.03 6.11
N THR A 39 1.15 -8.52 7.30
CA THR A 39 0.24 -8.40 8.44
C THR A 39 -0.09 -6.96 8.78
N VAL A 40 0.81 -6.03 8.48
CA VAL A 40 0.63 -4.60 8.76
C VAL A 40 1.00 -3.82 7.51
N LEU A 41 0.04 -3.07 6.97
CA LEU A 41 0.25 -2.14 5.88
C LEU A 41 -0.04 -0.71 6.36
N LYS A 42 0.91 0.18 6.18
CA LYS A 42 0.77 1.61 6.51
C LYS A 42 1.00 2.44 5.26
N LEU A 43 -0.03 3.13 4.79
CA LEU A 43 0.01 4.09 3.69
C LEU A 43 -0.08 5.49 4.32
N LEU A 44 1.05 6.20 4.40
CA LEU A 44 1.21 7.42 5.17
C LEU A 44 1.69 8.59 4.29
N ALA A 45 1.29 9.80 4.66
CA ALA A 45 1.78 11.08 4.13
C ALA A 45 1.93 11.11 2.60
N ASN A 46 0.83 11.23 1.85
CA ASN A 46 0.86 11.33 0.38
C ASN A 46 1.53 10.13 -0.31
N SER A 47 1.42 8.94 0.28
CA SER A 47 1.93 7.70 -0.33
C SER A 47 1.21 7.36 -1.64
N TYR A 48 -0.07 7.71 -1.78
CA TYR A 48 -0.85 7.51 -3.01
C TYR A 48 -1.90 8.61 -3.19
N ASN A 49 -1.70 9.52 -4.15
CA ASN A 49 -2.48 10.77 -4.24
C ASN A 49 -3.72 10.68 -5.15
N LYS A 50 -4.07 9.50 -5.66
CA LYS A 50 -5.27 9.33 -6.49
C LYS A 50 -6.49 8.97 -5.63
N LYS A 51 -7.68 9.23 -6.17
CA LYS A 51 -8.97 9.12 -5.45
C LYS A 51 -9.50 7.69 -5.28
N LYS A 52 -8.93 6.69 -5.96
CA LYS A 52 -9.47 5.34 -6.00
C LYS A 52 -8.39 4.31 -5.67
N ILE A 53 -8.69 3.47 -4.70
CA ILE A 53 -7.91 2.29 -4.33
C ILE A 53 -8.82 1.07 -4.54
N VAL A 54 -8.34 0.06 -5.26
CA VAL A 54 -9.07 -1.16 -5.60
C VAL A 54 -8.32 -2.35 -5.05
N CYS A 55 -8.88 -2.98 -4.02
CA CYS A 55 -8.33 -4.20 -3.47
C CYS A 55 -8.70 -5.41 -4.35
N PRO A 56 -7.72 -6.20 -4.82
CA PRO A 56 -8.01 -7.43 -5.56
C PRO A 56 -8.77 -8.43 -4.69
N ARG A 57 -9.61 -9.23 -5.35
CA ARG A 57 -10.34 -10.32 -4.67
C ARG A 57 -9.33 -11.35 -4.14
N LYS A 58 -9.47 -11.75 -2.87
CA LYS A 58 -8.57 -12.68 -2.15
C LYS A 58 -7.15 -12.15 -1.89
N ALA A 59 -6.88 -10.86 -2.10
CA ALA A 59 -5.64 -10.24 -1.66
C ALA A 59 -5.57 -10.16 -0.12
N PHE A 60 -4.36 -9.94 0.42
CA PHE A 60 -4.17 -9.58 1.83
C PHE A 60 -4.68 -10.63 2.84
N THR A 61 -4.50 -11.92 2.54
CA THR A 61 -5.04 -13.04 3.35
C THR A 61 -4.59 -13.05 4.82
N LYS A 62 -3.46 -12.42 5.15
CA LYS A 62 -2.91 -12.33 6.51
C LYS A 62 -2.90 -10.90 7.08
N LEU A 63 -3.45 -9.93 6.36
CA LEU A 63 -3.42 -8.54 6.79
C LEU A 63 -4.32 -8.37 8.02
N ARG A 64 -3.75 -7.81 9.08
CA ARG A 64 -4.42 -7.55 10.36
C ARG A 64 -4.59 -6.06 10.62
N VAL A 65 -3.65 -5.25 10.14
CA VAL A 65 -3.65 -3.81 10.35
C VAL A 65 -3.47 -3.11 9.02
N LEU A 66 -4.44 -2.27 8.65
CA LEU A 66 -4.34 -1.32 7.57
C LEU A 66 -4.42 0.09 8.17
N LYS A 67 -3.35 0.88 8.06
CA LYS A 67 -3.35 2.28 8.46
C LYS A 67 -3.27 3.16 7.22
N LEU A 68 -4.31 3.96 7.01
CA LEU A 68 -4.35 4.96 5.96
C LEU A 68 -4.26 6.34 6.62
N TRP A 69 -3.21 7.09 6.30
CA TRP A 69 -3.07 8.47 6.73
C TRP A 69 -2.61 9.33 5.57
N MET A 70 -3.56 10.00 4.92
CA MET A 70 -3.33 10.81 3.74
C MET A 70 -3.46 12.28 4.12
N PHE A 71 -2.37 13.05 4.03
CA PHE A 71 -2.33 14.47 4.46
C PHE A 71 -2.82 15.48 3.42
N LYS A 72 -3.52 15.05 2.37
CA LYS A 72 -4.08 15.97 1.37
C LYS A 72 -5.49 15.56 1.04
N PHE A 73 -6.45 16.12 1.78
CA PHE A 73 -7.82 16.54 1.39
C PHE A 73 -8.63 17.09 2.61
N LEU A 74 -8.01 17.37 3.77
CA LEU A 74 -8.64 18.26 4.75
C LEU A 74 -8.64 19.68 4.17
N LYS A 75 -9.68 19.97 3.39
CA LYS A 75 -10.25 21.31 3.30
C LYS A 75 -11.38 21.36 4.34
N GLU A 76 -11.46 22.46 5.07
CA GLU A 76 -12.66 22.84 5.83
C GLU A 76 -13.90 22.86 4.92
#